data_AF-A0A3R6K8F9-F1
#
_entry.id   AF-A0A3R6K8F9-F1
#
_cell.length_a   1.000
_cell.length_b   1.000
_cell.length_c   1.000
_cell.angle_alpha   90.00
_cell.angle_beta   90.00
_cell.angle_gamma   90.00
#
_symmetry.space_group_name_H-M   'P 1'
#
loop_
_entity.id
_entity.type
_entity.pdbx_description
1 polymer ?
#
loop_
_entity_poly.entity_id
_entity_poly.type
_entity_poly.pdbx_seq_one_letter_code
_entity_poly.pdbx_strand_id
1 'polypeptide(L)'
;MGRKKNVYNQAKRGVKRYQKAKQGKKGRAAVLAAVAIILAAIGVSQKDIGRLEQAAERVLDAYETTAETSVQGQGNSAPGQQTYDVENPSGVQIGAGVEVYVDLAAIPPYSGDPYAVVNGNVPYFTESDLTSESFEYYSDLDELGRCGTAYSSVGTDLMPTEKRGSISKVKPTGWQTSEYEFVDGKHLYNRCHLIGYQLTAENANEKNLITGTRYLNVDGMLPFENLVADYVKETENHVLYRVTPVFEENNLVASGVLMEAESVEDKGTGVAYCVYVYNVQPGVVIDYATGENHAAE
;
A
#
# COMPACT_ATOMS: atom_id res chain seq x y z
N MET A 1 22.11 32.73 -16.96
CA MET A 1 22.45 31.52 -17.76
C MET A 1 23.46 30.55 -17.12
N GLY A 2 24.29 30.95 -16.13
CA GLY A 2 25.35 30.08 -15.58
C GLY A 2 24.90 28.95 -14.64
N ARG A 3 23.87 29.18 -13.79
CA ARG A 3 23.46 28.23 -12.74
C ARG A 3 22.81 26.94 -13.29
N LYS A 4 21.92 27.07 -14.28
CA LYS A 4 21.26 25.93 -14.96
C LYS A 4 22.27 25.05 -15.74
N LYS A 5 23.26 25.67 -16.37
CA LYS A 5 24.33 24.95 -17.11
C LYS A 5 25.24 24.17 -16.17
N ASN A 6 25.46 24.67 -14.94
CA ASN A 6 26.26 23.99 -13.92
C ASN A 6 25.55 22.75 -13.34
N VAL A 7 24.26 22.89 -13.01
CA VAL A 7 23.39 21.80 -12.54
C VAL A 7 23.35 20.65 -13.56
N TYR A 8 23.09 20.98 -14.83
CA TYR A 8 23.05 19.99 -15.91
C TYR A 8 24.36 19.22 -16.04
N ASN A 9 25.51 19.91 -15.95
CA ASN A 9 26.82 19.28 -16.03
C ASN A 9 27.13 18.39 -14.82
N GLN A 10 26.66 18.75 -13.63
CA GLN A 10 26.83 17.97 -12.40
C GLN A 10 25.99 16.68 -12.43
N ALA A 11 24.72 16.78 -12.82
CA ALA A 11 23.84 15.64 -13.01
C ALA A 11 24.39 14.68 -14.09
N LYS A 12 24.82 15.22 -15.24
CA LYS A 12 25.43 14.44 -16.33
C LYS A 12 26.70 13.69 -15.89
N ARG A 13 27.50 14.27 -14.99
CA ARG A 13 28.67 13.59 -14.40
C ARG A 13 28.25 12.46 -13.47
N GLY A 14 27.22 12.65 -12.64
CA GLY A 14 26.64 11.62 -11.78
C GLY A 14 26.11 10.43 -12.59
N VAL A 15 25.31 10.68 -13.63
CA VAL A 15 24.77 9.64 -14.52
C VAL A 15 25.86 8.82 -15.19
N LYS A 16 26.91 9.48 -15.73
CA LYS A 16 28.05 8.77 -16.33
C LYS A 16 28.79 7.88 -15.33
N ARG A 17 28.92 8.33 -14.06
CA ARG A 17 29.53 7.55 -12.99
C ARG A 17 28.66 6.36 -12.59
N TYR A 18 27.35 6.54 -12.51
CA TYR A 18 26.39 5.49 -12.23
C TYR A 18 26.44 4.38 -13.29
N GLN A 19 26.36 4.74 -14.56
CA GLN A 19 26.45 3.79 -15.68
C GLN A 19 27.78 3.01 -15.64
N LYS A 20 28.91 3.69 -15.38
CA LYS A 20 30.22 3.05 -15.26
C LYS A 20 30.33 2.14 -14.02
N ALA A 21 29.73 2.52 -12.89
CA ALA A 21 29.71 1.70 -11.68
C ALA A 21 28.90 0.42 -11.88
N LYS A 22 27.72 0.53 -12.53
CA LYS A 22 26.84 -0.58 -12.87
C LYS A 22 27.46 -1.54 -13.90
N GLN A 23 28.08 -1.00 -14.96
CA GLN A 23 28.75 -1.82 -15.99
C GLN A 23 30.06 -2.46 -15.52
N GLY A 24 30.80 -1.78 -14.64
CA GLY A 24 32.08 -2.27 -14.12
C GLY A 24 31.98 -3.17 -12.89
N LYS A 25 30.77 -3.55 -12.45
CA LYS A 25 30.50 -4.26 -11.18
C LYS A 25 31.25 -3.63 -9.99
N LYS A 26 31.29 -2.30 -9.90
CA LYS A 26 31.92 -1.63 -8.76
C LYS A 26 31.02 -1.79 -7.53
N GLY A 27 31.63 -1.96 -6.35
CA GLY A 27 30.91 -2.19 -5.09
C GLY A 27 29.94 -1.06 -4.71
N ARG A 28 29.02 -1.37 -3.77
CA ARG A 28 27.87 -0.54 -3.34
C ARG A 28 28.20 0.94 -3.16
N ALA A 29 29.30 1.25 -2.48
CA ALA A 29 29.77 2.62 -2.23
C ALA A 29 29.96 3.46 -3.51
N ALA A 30 30.37 2.84 -4.62
CA ALA A 30 30.58 3.55 -5.88
C ALA A 30 29.26 3.89 -6.60
N VAL A 31 28.22 3.08 -6.39
CA VAL A 31 26.87 3.30 -6.94
C VAL A 31 26.17 4.40 -6.15
N LEU A 32 26.19 4.31 -4.81
CA LEU A 32 25.59 5.32 -3.92
C LEU A 32 26.20 6.71 -4.13
N ALA A 33 27.54 6.79 -4.19
CA ALA A 33 28.22 8.06 -4.47
C ALA A 33 27.85 8.68 -5.82
N ALA A 34 27.49 7.88 -6.82
CA ALA A 34 27.04 8.40 -8.12
C ALA A 34 25.61 8.94 -8.07
N VAL A 35 24.72 8.29 -7.30
CA VAL A 35 23.33 8.72 -7.07
C VAL A 35 23.29 9.99 -6.23
N ALA A 36 24.09 10.08 -5.16
CA ALA A 36 24.20 11.28 -4.32
C ALA A 36 24.58 12.54 -5.13
N ILE A 37 25.45 12.41 -6.13
CA ILE A 37 25.83 13.52 -7.02
C ILE A 37 24.65 14.00 -7.87
N ILE A 38 23.77 13.09 -8.30
CA ILE A 38 22.57 13.40 -9.08
C ILE A 38 21.55 14.11 -8.19
N LEU A 39 21.30 13.57 -7.00
CA LEU A 39 20.34 14.13 -6.02
C LEU A 39 20.77 15.53 -5.56
N ALA A 40 22.06 15.73 -5.28
CA ALA A 40 22.59 17.05 -4.94
C ALA A 40 22.45 18.06 -6.10
N ALA A 41 22.56 17.60 -7.36
CA ALA A 41 22.41 18.48 -8.52
C ALA A 41 20.97 18.98 -8.69
N ILE A 42 19.96 18.18 -8.30
CA ILE A 42 18.54 18.57 -8.35
C ILE A 42 18.04 19.24 -7.06
N GLY A 43 18.92 19.50 -6.10
CA GLY A 43 18.62 20.32 -4.92
C GLY A 43 18.19 19.55 -3.68
N VAL A 44 18.36 18.22 -3.65
CA VAL A 44 18.12 17.43 -2.43
C VAL A 44 19.16 17.79 -1.37
N SER A 45 18.71 17.99 -0.13
CA SER A 45 19.59 18.32 1.01
C SER A 45 20.55 17.17 1.32
N GLN A 46 21.77 17.48 1.77
CA GLN A 46 22.74 16.47 2.19
C GLN A 46 22.22 15.57 3.33
N LYS A 47 21.36 16.12 4.21
CA LYS A 47 20.73 15.34 5.28
C LYS A 47 19.80 14.26 4.73
N ASP A 48 19.04 14.58 3.68
CA ASP A 48 18.09 13.66 3.06
C ASP A 48 18.80 12.64 2.16
N ILE A 49 19.87 13.07 1.47
CA ILE A 49 20.77 12.14 0.76
C ILE A 49 21.37 11.11 1.72
N GLY A 50 21.88 11.55 2.88
CA GLY A 50 22.44 10.63 3.88
C GLY A 50 21.42 9.65 4.45
N ARG A 51 20.16 10.07 4.63
CA ARG A 51 19.07 9.18 5.05
C ARG A 51 18.75 8.13 3.98
N LEU A 52 18.71 8.53 2.71
CA LEU A 52 18.47 7.61 1.58
C LEU A 52 19.62 6.61 1.42
N GLU A 53 20.87 7.03 1.58
CA GLU A 53 22.03 6.13 1.55
C GLU A 53 21.97 5.09 2.69
N GLN A 54 21.65 5.53 3.92
CA GLN A 54 21.51 4.61 5.06
C GLN A 54 20.34 3.62 4.87
N ALA A 55 19.21 4.07 4.33
CA ALA A 55 18.09 3.19 4.02
C ALA A 55 18.45 2.15 2.94
N ALA A 56 19.14 2.58 1.88
CA ALA A 56 19.59 1.69 0.82
C ALA A 56 20.57 0.63 1.33
N GLU A 57 21.57 1.01 2.14
CA GLU A 57 22.51 0.05 2.75
C GLU A 57 21.79 -0.96 3.65
N ARG A 58 20.81 -0.54 4.46
CA ARG A 58 20.03 -1.47 5.32
C ARG A 58 19.27 -2.52 4.52
N VAL A 59 18.61 -2.12 3.42
CA VAL A 59 17.88 -3.06 2.54
C VAL A 59 18.84 -4.04 1.89
N LEU A 60 19.99 -3.53 1.45
CA LEU A 60 21.03 -4.29 0.79
C LEU A 60 21.72 -5.28 1.73
N ASP A 61 21.97 -4.90 2.98
CA ASP A 61 22.52 -5.77 4.02
C ASP A 61 21.51 -6.84 4.46
N ALA A 62 20.24 -6.47 4.59
CA ALA A 62 19.17 -7.43 4.86
C ALA A 62 19.11 -8.49 3.75
N TYR A 63 19.14 -8.09 2.47
CA TYR A 63 19.15 -9.01 1.34
C TYR A 63 20.35 -9.96 1.33
N GLU A 64 21.56 -9.46 1.61
CA GLU A 64 22.76 -10.31 1.71
C GLU A 64 22.71 -11.27 2.89
N THR A 65 22.20 -10.82 4.05
CA THR A 65 22.03 -11.68 5.23
C THR A 65 21.07 -12.84 4.92
N THR A 66 19.95 -12.58 4.23
CA THR A 66 19.00 -13.63 3.81
C THR A 66 19.60 -14.56 2.75
N ALA A 67 20.42 -14.02 1.83
CA ALA A 67 21.12 -14.80 0.82
C ALA A 67 22.25 -15.68 1.40
N GLU A 68 22.95 -15.24 2.45
CA GLU A 68 24.00 -16.02 3.11
C GLU A 68 23.40 -17.12 4.00
N THR A 69 22.28 -16.84 4.66
CA THR A 69 21.56 -17.81 5.51
C THR A 69 20.97 -18.96 4.67
N SER A 70 20.63 -18.72 3.39
CA SER A 70 20.11 -19.75 2.48
C SER A 70 21.20 -20.63 1.84
N VAL A 71 22.48 -20.24 1.90
CA VAL A 71 23.60 -20.98 1.29
C VAL A 71 24.33 -21.89 2.31
N GLN A 72 24.22 -21.64 3.62
CA GLN A 72 24.92 -22.42 4.65
C GLN A 72 24.13 -23.60 5.25
N GLY A 73 22.89 -23.84 4.82
CA GLY A 73 21.97 -24.83 5.41
C GLY A 73 22.00 -26.27 4.89
N GLN A 74 23.17 -26.82 4.50
CA GLN A 74 23.32 -28.25 4.20
C GLN A 74 24.53 -28.85 4.94
N GLY A 75 24.28 -29.52 6.08
CA GLY A 75 25.30 -30.34 6.74
C GLY A 75 25.05 -30.71 8.20
N ASN A 76 24.53 -31.93 8.40
CA ASN A 76 24.64 -32.82 9.57
C ASN A 76 23.89 -32.57 10.89
N SER A 77 23.12 -33.60 11.25
CA SER A 77 22.29 -33.81 12.44
C SER A 77 23.08 -34.26 13.69
N ALA A 78 22.57 -33.89 14.89
CA ALA A 78 22.19 -34.73 16.06
C ALA A 78 22.08 -33.86 17.36
N PRO A 79 21.40 -34.27 18.45
CA PRO A 79 20.14 -33.64 18.86
C PRO A 79 20.14 -33.02 20.28
N GLY A 80 19.20 -32.10 20.52
CA GLY A 80 18.62 -31.88 21.85
C GLY A 80 18.42 -30.43 22.27
N GLN A 81 17.29 -29.83 21.87
CA GLN A 81 16.39 -29.12 22.78
C GLN A 81 15.12 -28.69 22.04
N GLN A 82 13.98 -28.92 22.69
CA GLN A 82 12.63 -28.72 22.19
C GLN A 82 12.37 -27.26 21.80
N THR A 83 11.93 -27.05 20.57
CA THR A 83 11.22 -25.84 20.14
C THR A 83 10.07 -26.28 19.25
N TYR A 84 8.89 -25.75 19.56
CA TYR A 84 7.59 -26.07 18.98
C TYR A 84 7.62 -26.11 17.45
N ASP A 85 7.25 -27.26 16.89
CA ASP A 85 7.07 -27.46 15.45
C ASP A 85 5.86 -26.63 14.98
N VAL A 86 6.08 -25.70 14.05
CA VAL A 86 5.04 -25.27 13.11
C VAL A 86 5.38 -25.92 11.79
N GLU A 87 4.58 -26.91 11.42
CA GLU A 87 4.65 -27.61 10.14
C GLU A 87 4.58 -26.60 8.99
N ASN A 88 5.56 -26.67 8.11
CA ASN A 88 5.54 -26.05 6.81
C ASN A 88 4.86 -27.03 5.83
N PRO A 89 3.69 -26.73 5.25
CA PRO A 89 3.23 -27.49 4.10
C PRO A 89 3.82 -26.86 2.85
N SER A 90 4.72 -27.61 2.22
CA SER A 90 5.10 -27.45 0.83
C SER A 90 3.86 -27.40 -0.08
N GLY A 91 3.78 -26.37 -0.93
CA GLY A 91 2.83 -26.31 -2.04
C GLY A 91 3.22 -25.21 -3.03
N VAL A 92 3.66 -25.59 -4.23
CA VAL A 92 3.77 -24.67 -5.38
C VAL A 92 2.47 -24.76 -6.18
N GLN A 93 1.70 -23.68 -6.28
CA GLN A 93 0.96 -23.26 -7.49
C GLN A 93 0.44 -21.82 -7.33
N ILE A 94 0.44 -21.13 -8.47
CA ILE A 94 0.12 -19.73 -8.79
C ILE A 94 -1.22 -19.26 -8.17
N GLY A 95 -1.30 -18.05 -7.59
CA GLY A 95 -2.58 -17.48 -7.16
C GLY A 95 -2.53 -16.17 -6.37
N ALA A 96 -3.37 -15.23 -6.76
CA ALA A 96 -3.77 -14.02 -6.06
C ALA A 96 -4.19 -14.30 -4.61
N GLY A 97 -3.25 -14.17 -3.67
CA GLY A 97 -3.50 -14.44 -2.25
C GLY A 97 -2.28 -14.29 -1.36
N VAL A 98 -1.28 -13.50 -1.77
CA VAL A 98 -0.15 -13.19 -0.90
C VAL A 98 -0.66 -12.25 0.19
N GLU A 99 -0.67 -12.71 1.44
CA GLU A 99 -0.81 -11.81 2.58
C GLU A 99 0.30 -10.77 2.51
N VAL A 100 -0.08 -9.52 2.30
CA VAL A 100 0.87 -8.42 2.34
C VAL A 100 1.20 -8.17 3.81
N TYR A 101 2.45 -8.43 4.18
CA TYR A 101 2.94 -8.03 5.48
C TYR A 101 3.08 -6.51 5.50
N VAL A 102 2.16 -5.84 6.19
CA VAL A 102 2.25 -4.41 6.46
C VAL A 102 3.07 -4.23 7.74
N ASP A 103 4.28 -3.67 7.61
CA ASP A 103 5.06 -3.25 8.77
C ASP A 103 4.38 -2.03 9.42
N LEU A 104 3.57 -2.29 10.46
CA LEU A 104 2.84 -1.25 11.20
C LEU A 104 3.79 -0.18 11.78
N ALA A 105 5.02 -0.55 12.14
CA ALA A 105 5.99 0.39 12.69
C ALA A 105 6.54 1.34 11.61
N ALA A 106 6.42 0.99 10.33
CA ALA A 106 6.81 1.84 9.21
C ALA A 106 5.71 2.85 8.81
N ILE A 107 4.48 2.68 9.30
CA ILE A 107 3.38 3.63 9.05
C ILE A 107 3.60 4.87 9.92
N PRO A 108 3.71 6.08 9.33
CA PRO A 108 3.83 7.30 10.11
C PRO A 108 2.59 7.50 11.01
N PRO A 109 2.73 8.09 12.20
CA PRO A 109 1.56 8.48 12.98
C PRO A 109 0.76 9.56 12.25
N TYR A 110 -0.56 9.57 12.45
CA TYR A 110 -1.44 10.58 11.88
C TYR A 110 -0.98 11.99 12.30
N SER A 111 -0.80 12.87 11.32
CA SER A 111 -0.29 14.24 11.52
C SER A 111 -1.22 15.33 10.98
N GLY A 112 -2.46 14.99 10.62
CA GLY A 112 -3.46 15.91 10.08
C GLY A 112 -3.82 15.67 8.61
N ASP A 113 -3.00 14.93 7.87
CA ASP A 113 -3.25 14.55 6.48
C ASP A 113 -4.02 13.22 6.39
N PRO A 114 -4.95 13.06 5.43
CA PRO A 114 -5.83 11.88 5.37
C PRO A 114 -5.09 10.58 5.03
N TYR A 115 -3.87 10.67 4.51
CA TYR A 115 -3.03 9.53 4.18
C TYR A 115 -1.55 9.85 4.36
N ALA A 116 -0.74 8.80 4.40
CA ALA A 116 0.72 8.86 4.31
C ALA A 116 1.22 8.02 3.13
N VAL A 117 2.22 8.52 2.42
CA VAL A 117 2.95 7.73 1.43
C VAL A 117 3.83 6.72 2.16
N VAL A 118 3.71 5.45 1.80
CA VAL A 118 4.48 4.34 2.38
C VAL A 118 5.27 3.62 1.30
N ASN A 119 6.27 2.83 1.69
CA ASN A 119 7.15 2.10 0.77
C ASN A 119 7.75 2.97 -0.38
N GLY A 120 8.02 4.26 -0.12
CA GLY A 120 8.51 5.17 -1.16
C GLY A 120 7.53 5.40 -2.32
N ASN A 121 6.23 5.20 -2.09
CA ASN A 121 5.15 5.21 -3.09
C ASN A 121 5.24 4.08 -4.12
N VAL A 122 5.97 3.00 -3.81
CA VAL A 122 6.11 1.83 -4.69
C VAL A 122 5.15 0.74 -4.21
N PRO A 123 4.22 0.26 -5.05
CA PRO A 123 3.39 -0.90 -4.72
C PRO A 123 4.25 -2.14 -4.41
N TYR A 124 3.73 -3.06 -3.61
CA TYR A 124 4.39 -4.35 -3.34
C TYR A 124 4.11 -5.39 -4.44
N PHE A 125 3.52 -4.99 -5.57
CA PHE A 125 3.32 -5.87 -6.71
C PHE A 125 4.65 -6.30 -7.33
N THR A 126 4.67 -7.54 -7.80
CA THR A 126 5.75 -8.09 -8.60
C THR A 126 5.35 -8.05 -10.08
N GLU A 127 6.34 -8.15 -10.98
CA GLU A 127 6.05 -8.24 -12.41
C GLU A 127 5.15 -9.43 -12.77
N SER A 128 5.17 -10.51 -11.98
CA SER A 128 4.30 -11.67 -12.15
C SER A 128 2.86 -11.46 -11.69
N ASP A 129 2.59 -10.43 -10.88
CA ASP A 129 1.24 -10.09 -10.44
C ASP A 129 0.49 -9.29 -11.52
N LEU A 130 1.22 -8.56 -12.37
CA LEU A 130 0.64 -7.71 -13.41
C LEU A 130 -0.07 -8.54 -14.49
N THR A 131 -1.37 -8.28 -14.67
CA THR A 131 -2.20 -8.95 -15.67
C THR A 131 -3.25 -8.00 -16.24
N SER A 132 -3.47 -8.08 -17.56
CA SER A 132 -4.56 -7.39 -18.26
C SER A 132 -5.81 -8.25 -18.36
N GLU A 133 -5.88 -9.34 -17.60
CA GLU A 133 -7.12 -10.09 -17.40
C GLU A 133 -7.82 -9.51 -16.17
N SER A 134 -8.99 -8.92 -16.38
CA SER A 134 -9.82 -8.40 -15.30
C SER A 134 -10.23 -9.49 -14.32
N PHE A 135 -10.10 -9.21 -13.03
CA PHE A 135 -10.57 -10.09 -11.97
C PHE A 135 -10.93 -9.31 -10.72
N GLU A 136 -11.69 -9.96 -9.84
CA GLU A 136 -11.94 -9.50 -8.48
C GLU A 136 -11.67 -10.63 -7.50
N TYR A 137 -11.04 -10.28 -6.39
CA TYR A 137 -10.78 -11.17 -5.28
C TYR A 137 -11.09 -10.44 -3.98
N TYR A 138 -11.89 -11.08 -3.14
CA TYR A 138 -12.22 -10.63 -1.79
C TYR A 138 -11.90 -11.76 -0.82
N SER A 139 -10.98 -11.50 0.10
CA SER A 139 -10.59 -12.48 1.12
C SER A 139 -11.78 -12.92 1.98
N ASP A 140 -11.70 -14.11 2.56
CA ASP A 140 -12.64 -14.51 3.59
C ASP A 140 -12.53 -13.56 4.80
N LEU A 141 -13.63 -13.45 5.55
CA LEU A 141 -13.58 -12.74 6.81
C LEU A 141 -12.70 -13.52 7.79
N ASP A 142 -11.94 -12.82 8.62
CA ASP A 142 -11.12 -13.47 9.64
C ASP A 142 -11.97 -14.03 10.80
N GLU A 143 -11.31 -14.61 11.81
CA GLU A 143 -11.99 -15.23 12.96
C GLU A 143 -12.83 -14.24 13.80
N LEU A 144 -12.58 -12.94 13.67
CA LEU A 144 -13.36 -11.87 14.31
C LEU A 144 -14.44 -11.30 13.38
N GLY A 145 -14.59 -11.86 12.18
CA GLY A 145 -15.53 -11.41 11.16
C GLY A 145 -15.06 -10.17 10.39
N ARG A 146 -13.77 -9.81 10.47
CA ARG A 146 -13.21 -8.60 9.85
C ARG A 146 -12.85 -8.87 8.40
N CYS A 147 -12.98 -7.85 7.54
CA CYS A 147 -12.57 -7.97 6.14
C CYS A 147 -11.05 -8.19 6.04
N GLY A 148 -10.64 -9.14 5.21
CA GLY A 148 -9.27 -9.25 4.74
C GLY A 148 -8.99 -8.37 3.51
N THR A 149 -7.92 -8.71 2.79
CA THR A 149 -7.51 -7.98 1.58
C THR A 149 -8.53 -8.12 0.45
N ALA A 150 -8.78 -7.01 -0.25
CA ALA A 150 -9.47 -6.99 -1.54
C ALA A 150 -8.47 -6.66 -2.66
N TYR A 151 -8.56 -7.36 -3.79
CA TYR A 151 -7.58 -7.30 -4.87
C TYR A 151 -8.26 -7.44 -6.23
N SER A 152 -7.87 -6.65 -7.21
CA SER A 152 -8.47 -6.67 -8.55
C SER A 152 -7.47 -6.21 -9.60
N SER A 153 -7.54 -6.80 -10.80
CA SER A 153 -7.12 -6.09 -12.00
C SER A 153 -8.34 -5.39 -12.58
N VAL A 154 -8.39 -4.07 -12.40
CA VAL A 154 -9.55 -3.24 -12.76
C VAL A 154 -9.47 -2.90 -14.24
N GLY A 155 -10.38 -3.46 -15.04
CA GLY A 155 -10.64 -3.08 -16.43
C GLY A 155 -12.03 -2.46 -16.61
N THR A 156 -12.32 -1.98 -17.83
CA THR A 156 -13.62 -1.34 -18.16
C THR A 156 -14.79 -2.31 -18.05
N ASP A 157 -14.56 -3.62 -18.19
CA ASP A 157 -15.56 -4.68 -18.10
C ASP A 157 -16.05 -4.95 -16.67
N LEU A 158 -15.28 -4.58 -15.64
CA LEU A 158 -15.71 -4.64 -14.24
C LEU A 158 -16.49 -3.39 -13.82
N MET A 159 -16.33 -2.27 -14.53
CA MET A 159 -16.95 -1.00 -14.14
C MET A 159 -18.48 -1.04 -14.25
N PRO A 160 -19.20 -0.29 -13.39
CA PRO A 160 -20.65 -0.34 -13.34
C PRO A 160 -21.31 0.21 -14.61
N THR A 161 -22.26 -0.54 -15.14
CA THR A 161 -23.18 -0.13 -16.22
C THR A 161 -24.54 0.33 -15.70
N GLU A 162 -24.81 0.10 -14.41
CA GLU A 162 -26.06 0.43 -13.73
C GLU A 162 -25.85 1.42 -12.58
N LYS A 163 -26.93 1.82 -11.91
CA LYS A 163 -26.84 2.64 -10.70
C LYS A 163 -26.52 1.76 -9.49
N ARG A 164 -25.72 2.30 -8.56
CA ARG A 164 -25.40 1.66 -7.28
C ARG A 164 -26.66 1.27 -6.51
N GLY A 165 -26.69 0.03 -6.04
CA GLY A 165 -27.74 -0.51 -5.18
C GLY A 165 -27.54 -0.15 -3.70
N SER A 166 -28.52 -0.51 -2.87
CA SER A 166 -28.41 -0.30 -1.42
C SER A 166 -27.43 -1.27 -0.78
N ILE A 167 -26.59 -0.75 0.12
CA ILE A 167 -25.69 -1.54 0.97
C ILE A 167 -26.07 -1.49 2.45
N SER A 168 -27.22 -0.89 2.80
CA SER A 168 -27.60 -0.61 4.20
C SER A 168 -27.72 -1.86 5.08
N LYS A 169 -27.95 -3.04 4.47
CA LYS A 169 -28.06 -4.31 5.20
C LYS A 169 -26.76 -4.77 5.84
N VAL A 170 -25.61 -4.40 5.25
CA VAL A 170 -24.30 -4.83 5.74
C VAL A 170 -23.94 -4.02 6.98
N LYS A 171 -23.47 -4.69 8.03
CA LYS A 171 -22.96 -4.05 9.25
C LYS A 171 -21.59 -4.68 9.52
N PRO A 172 -20.50 -4.01 9.09
CA PRO A 172 -19.15 -4.51 9.32
C PRO A 172 -18.83 -4.59 10.82
N THR A 173 -17.68 -5.19 11.14
CA THR A 173 -17.17 -5.23 12.52
C THR A 173 -17.03 -3.81 13.10
N GLY A 174 -17.31 -3.67 14.39
CA GLY A 174 -17.25 -2.37 15.09
C GLY A 174 -18.29 -1.34 14.61
N TRP A 175 -19.31 -1.75 13.86
CA TRP A 175 -20.31 -0.82 13.34
C TRP A 175 -21.11 -0.13 14.46
N GLN A 176 -21.05 1.20 14.48
CA GLN A 176 -21.88 2.06 15.34
C GLN A 176 -22.68 3.06 14.50
N THR A 177 -23.81 3.52 15.03
CA THR A 177 -24.55 4.66 14.46
C THR A 177 -24.26 5.88 15.32
N SER A 178 -23.46 6.81 14.79
CA SER A 178 -23.08 8.04 15.49
C SER A 178 -23.14 9.23 14.54
N GLU A 179 -23.56 10.39 15.05
CA GLU A 179 -23.71 11.62 14.27
C GLU A 179 -23.03 12.81 14.95
N TYR A 180 -22.42 13.68 14.15
CA TYR A 180 -21.73 14.89 14.57
C TYR A 180 -22.04 16.04 13.60
N GLU A 181 -22.45 17.19 14.11
CA GLU A 181 -22.83 18.34 13.27
C GLU A 181 -21.67 18.89 12.41
N PHE A 182 -20.42 18.66 12.83
CA PHE A 182 -19.22 19.10 12.12
C PHE A 182 -18.71 18.08 11.08
N VAL A 183 -19.33 16.92 10.97
CA VAL A 183 -19.00 15.91 9.94
C VAL A 183 -19.93 16.11 8.75
N ASP A 184 -19.37 16.16 7.53
CA ASP A 184 -20.16 16.26 6.31
C ASP A 184 -21.12 15.07 6.17
N GLY A 185 -22.41 15.34 5.94
CA GLY A 185 -23.46 14.32 5.95
C GLY A 185 -23.81 13.79 7.35
N LYS A 186 -23.27 14.39 8.41
CA LYS A 186 -23.50 14.14 9.85
C LYS A 186 -23.06 12.78 10.38
N HIS A 187 -23.14 11.71 9.60
CA HIS A 187 -22.78 10.37 10.05
C HIS A 187 -21.26 10.19 10.10
N LEU A 188 -20.75 9.71 11.25
CA LEU A 188 -19.33 9.39 11.40
C LEU A 188 -18.91 8.25 10.48
N TYR A 189 -19.58 7.10 10.61
CA TYR A 189 -19.19 5.88 9.90
C TYR A 189 -19.99 5.68 8.62
N ASN A 190 -19.25 5.39 7.56
CA ASN A 190 -19.73 4.87 6.30
C ASN A 190 -19.46 3.36 6.23
N ARG A 191 -20.27 2.67 5.44
CA ARG A 191 -19.93 1.33 4.93
C ARG A 191 -18.92 1.56 3.80
N CYS A 192 -17.65 1.61 4.18
CA CYS A 192 -16.57 1.96 3.28
C CYS A 192 -16.20 0.75 2.45
N HIS A 193 -16.27 0.90 1.12
CA HIS A 193 -15.79 -0.10 0.19
C HIS A 193 -14.27 -0.22 0.27
N LEU A 194 -13.72 -1.45 0.20
CA LEU A 194 -12.28 -1.62 -0.01
C LEU A 194 -11.93 -1.40 -1.48
N ILE A 195 -12.72 -2.00 -2.38
CA ILE A 195 -12.73 -1.67 -3.80
C ILE A 195 -14.07 -0.99 -4.11
N GLY A 196 -14.00 0.31 -4.42
CA GLY A 196 -15.16 1.16 -4.66
C GLY A 196 -16.05 0.65 -5.80
N TYR A 197 -17.36 0.81 -5.64
CA TYR A 197 -18.38 0.47 -6.66
C TYR A 197 -18.04 1.00 -8.06
N GLN A 198 -17.41 2.17 -8.16
CA GLN A 198 -17.05 2.76 -9.45
C GLN A 198 -15.97 1.97 -10.23
N LEU A 199 -15.22 1.09 -9.54
CA LEU A 199 -14.16 0.28 -10.12
C LEU A 199 -14.68 -1.10 -10.54
N THR A 200 -15.56 -1.71 -9.75
CA THR A 200 -15.96 -3.11 -9.95
C THR A 200 -17.46 -3.42 -9.91
N ALA A 201 -18.31 -2.40 -9.81
CA ALA A 201 -19.77 -2.56 -9.70
C ALA A 201 -20.26 -3.35 -8.48
N GLU A 202 -19.37 -3.71 -7.55
CA GLU A 202 -19.72 -4.51 -6.36
C GLU A 202 -20.51 -3.69 -5.33
N ASN A 203 -21.64 -4.24 -4.90
CA ASN A 203 -22.57 -3.56 -3.99
C ASN A 203 -22.39 -4.03 -2.55
N ALA A 204 -23.32 -4.86 -2.05
CA ALA A 204 -23.45 -5.22 -0.65
C ALA A 204 -22.68 -6.51 -0.33
N ASN A 205 -21.41 -6.56 -0.73
CA ASN A 205 -20.49 -7.66 -0.44
C ASN A 205 -19.88 -7.46 0.96
N GLU A 206 -20.20 -8.37 1.90
CA GLU A 206 -19.74 -8.30 3.29
C GLU A 206 -18.22 -8.41 3.43
N LYS A 207 -17.53 -8.96 2.42
CA LYS A 207 -16.07 -9.07 2.36
C LYS A 207 -15.37 -7.84 1.77
N ASN A 208 -16.14 -6.83 1.37
CA ASN A 208 -15.65 -5.62 0.71
C ASN A 208 -16.09 -4.35 1.46
N LEU A 209 -16.65 -4.46 2.67
CA LEU A 209 -17.21 -3.34 3.41
C LEU A 209 -16.67 -3.30 4.83
N ILE A 210 -15.97 -2.23 5.19
CA ILE A 210 -15.49 -1.97 6.54
C ILE A 210 -16.23 -0.80 7.19
N THR A 211 -16.16 -0.73 8.52
CA THR A 211 -16.54 0.47 9.28
C THR A 211 -15.45 1.52 9.07
N GLY A 212 -15.68 2.45 8.15
CA GLY A 212 -14.75 3.54 7.82
C GLY A 212 -15.34 4.90 8.15
N THR A 213 -14.55 5.86 8.61
CA THR A 213 -15.03 7.22 8.83
C THR A 213 -15.42 7.89 7.51
N ARG A 214 -16.23 8.95 7.59
CA ARG A 214 -16.52 9.83 6.45
C ARG A 214 -15.23 10.38 5.85
N TYR A 215 -14.30 10.80 6.69
CA TYR A 215 -12.99 11.34 6.29
C TYR A 215 -12.12 10.31 5.56
N LEU A 216 -11.99 9.08 6.08
CA LEU A 216 -11.32 7.98 5.35
C LEU A 216 -11.96 7.77 3.98
N ASN A 217 -13.28 7.65 3.94
CA ASN A 217 -14.01 7.31 2.72
C ASN A 217 -13.94 8.42 1.65
N VAL A 218 -14.02 9.70 2.03
CA VAL A 218 -14.18 10.81 1.08
C VAL A 218 -12.89 11.58 0.85
N ASP A 219 -12.16 11.93 1.90
CA ASP A 219 -10.94 12.72 1.81
C ASP A 219 -9.69 11.83 1.66
N GLY A 220 -9.78 10.59 2.16
CA GLY A 220 -8.72 9.60 2.11
C GLY A 220 -8.70 8.77 0.84
N MET A 221 -9.70 7.89 0.65
CA MET A 221 -9.68 6.87 -0.41
C MET A 221 -10.14 7.42 -1.76
N LEU A 222 -11.25 8.17 -1.80
CA LEU A 222 -11.90 8.59 -3.05
C LEU A 222 -10.96 9.29 -4.06
N PRO A 223 -10.01 10.16 -3.67
CA PRO A 223 -9.06 10.75 -4.64
C PRO A 223 -8.22 9.69 -5.39
N PHE A 224 -7.80 8.64 -4.70
CA PHE A 224 -7.03 7.54 -5.29
C PHE A 224 -7.90 6.62 -6.16
N GLU A 225 -9.14 6.36 -5.72
CA GLU A 225 -10.11 5.62 -6.52
C GLU A 225 -10.44 6.35 -7.83
N ASN A 226 -10.60 7.68 -7.78
CA ASN A 226 -10.84 8.49 -8.98
C ASN A 226 -9.65 8.44 -9.94
N LEU A 227 -8.41 8.48 -9.44
CA LEU A 227 -7.22 8.34 -10.28
C LEU A 227 -7.22 7.01 -11.06
N VAL A 228 -7.57 5.91 -10.40
CA VAL A 228 -7.71 4.60 -11.05
C VAL A 228 -8.85 4.60 -12.05
N ALA A 229 -10.02 5.10 -11.65
CA ALA A 229 -11.22 5.10 -12.48
C ALA A 229 -11.04 5.94 -13.75
N ASP A 230 -10.41 7.11 -13.64
CA ASP A 230 -10.16 8.01 -14.76
C ASP A 230 -9.16 7.38 -15.73
N TYR A 231 -8.05 6.80 -15.23
CA TYR A 231 -7.09 6.10 -16.09
C TYR A 231 -7.75 4.98 -16.89
N VAL A 232 -8.47 4.07 -16.24
CA VAL A 232 -9.13 2.93 -16.91
C VAL A 232 -10.15 3.41 -17.96
N LYS A 233 -10.92 4.46 -17.67
CA LYS A 233 -11.90 5.03 -18.63
C LYS A 233 -11.25 5.75 -19.80
N GLU A 234 -10.15 6.45 -19.58
CA GLU A 234 -9.48 7.25 -20.62
C GLU A 234 -8.66 6.39 -21.58
N THR A 235 -8.07 5.31 -21.08
CA THR A 235 -7.12 4.51 -21.85
C THR A 235 -7.65 3.12 -22.23
N GLU A 236 -8.76 2.67 -21.63
CA GLU A 236 -9.27 1.29 -21.74
C GLU A 236 -8.25 0.21 -21.28
N ASN A 237 -7.27 0.62 -20.46
CA ASN A 237 -6.23 -0.25 -19.90
C ASN A 237 -6.64 -0.78 -18.52
N HIS A 238 -5.78 -1.59 -17.91
CA HIS A 238 -6.00 -2.17 -16.59
C HIS A 238 -5.15 -1.50 -15.50
N VAL A 239 -5.67 -1.53 -14.29
CA VAL A 239 -4.93 -1.16 -13.08
C VAL A 239 -5.01 -2.31 -12.09
N LEU A 240 -3.84 -2.85 -11.73
CA LEU A 240 -3.73 -3.77 -10.63
C LEU A 240 -3.90 -2.99 -9.32
N TYR A 241 -4.89 -3.37 -8.53
CA TYR A 241 -5.38 -2.57 -7.41
C TYR A 241 -5.62 -3.45 -6.19
N ARG A 242 -5.03 -3.08 -5.05
CA ARG A 242 -5.14 -3.84 -3.79
C ARG A 242 -5.43 -2.89 -2.63
N VAL A 243 -6.39 -3.27 -1.80
CA VAL A 243 -6.70 -2.57 -0.55
C VAL A 243 -6.71 -3.58 0.59
N THR A 244 -5.83 -3.34 1.56
CA THR A 244 -5.65 -4.19 2.74
C THR A 244 -6.03 -3.40 4.00
N PRO A 245 -7.15 -3.74 4.68
CA PRO A 245 -7.48 -3.18 5.97
C PRO A 245 -6.40 -3.54 6.99
N VAL A 246 -6.07 -2.57 7.84
CA VAL A 246 -5.08 -2.76 8.90
C VAL A 246 -5.78 -2.70 10.25
N PHE A 247 -5.75 -3.80 10.98
CA PHE A 247 -6.27 -3.89 12.34
C PHE A 247 -5.11 -4.04 13.33
N GLU A 248 -5.16 -3.28 14.42
CA GLU A 248 -4.26 -3.47 15.54
C GLU A 248 -4.84 -4.53 16.48
N GLU A 249 -4.10 -5.62 16.70
CA GLU A 249 -4.51 -6.71 17.57
C GLU A 249 -5.93 -7.22 17.26
N ASN A 250 -6.82 -7.22 18.25
CA ASN A 250 -8.21 -7.68 18.17
C ASN A 250 -9.20 -6.54 17.88
N ASN A 251 -8.72 -5.38 17.41
CA ASN A 251 -9.60 -4.26 17.10
C ASN A 251 -10.62 -4.65 16.02
N LEU A 252 -11.87 -4.23 16.22
CA LEU A 252 -12.98 -4.48 15.30
C LEU A 252 -13.09 -3.40 14.22
N VAL A 253 -12.51 -2.23 14.44
CA VAL A 253 -12.39 -1.15 13.45
C VAL A 253 -10.94 -1.09 12.98
N ALA A 254 -10.73 -1.04 11.67
CA ALA A 254 -9.39 -0.90 11.10
C ALA A 254 -8.81 0.48 11.48
N SER A 255 -7.52 0.57 11.81
CA SER A 255 -6.84 1.86 12.02
C SER A 255 -6.67 2.64 10.71
N GLY A 256 -6.75 1.94 9.57
CA GLY A 256 -6.66 2.50 8.23
C GLY A 256 -6.65 1.40 7.17
N VAL A 257 -6.38 1.78 5.93
CA VAL A 257 -6.20 0.84 4.82
C VAL A 257 -4.89 1.13 4.10
N LEU A 258 -4.14 0.09 3.75
CA LEU A 258 -3.08 0.19 2.76
C LEU A 258 -3.72 0.11 1.37
N MET A 259 -3.50 1.11 0.52
CA MET A 259 -3.95 1.15 -0.86
C MET A 259 -2.75 1.11 -1.79
N GLU A 260 -2.80 0.20 -2.76
CA GLU A 260 -1.78 -0.01 -3.77
C GLU A 260 -2.42 -0.02 -5.15
N ALA A 261 -1.83 0.69 -6.11
CA ALA A 261 -2.25 0.65 -7.50
C ALA A 261 -1.06 0.69 -8.44
N GLU A 262 -1.12 -0.07 -9.53
CA GLU A 262 -0.17 -0.02 -10.64
C GLU A 262 -0.88 -0.26 -11.98
N SER A 263 -0.77 0.69 -12.90
CA SER A 263 -1.29 0.53 -14.26
C SER A 263 -0.48 -0.53 -15.04
N VAL A 264 -1.18 -1.47 -15.66
CA VAL A 264 -0.58 -2.72 -16.15
C VAL A 264 0.16 -2.52 -17.48
N GLU A 265 -0.52 -2.00 -18.48
CA GLU A 265 -0.02 -1.89 -19.87
C GLU A 265 1.16 -0.93 -20.01
N ASP A 266 1.20 0.10 -19.17
CA ASP A 266 2.25 1.12 -19.17
C ASP A 266 3.24 0.99 -17.99
N LYS A 267 3.14 -0.11 -17.22
CA LYS A 267 4.03 -0.46 -16.11
C LYS A 267 4.16 0.66 -15.06
N GLY A 268 3.01 1.12 -14.58
CA GLY A 268 2.90 2.16 -13.56
C GLY A 268 3.24 3.56 -14.04
N THR A 269 3.34 3.80 -15.36
CA THR A 269 3.64 5.15 -15.89
C THR A 269 2.47 6.10 -15.68
N GLY A 270 1.24 5.61 -15.84
CA GLY A 270 0.00 6.37 -15.64
C GLY A 270 -0.45 6.41 -14.18
N VAL A 271 -0.54 5.25 -13.54
CA VAL A 271 -0.95 5.11 -12.14
C VAL A 271 0.06 4.24 -11.40
N ALA A 272 0.69 4.80 -10.36
CA ALA A 272 1.51 4.04 -9.42
C ALA A 272 1.48 4.71 -8.04
N TYR A 273 0.97 4.03 -7.02
CA TYR A 273 1.03 4.52 -5.64
C TYR A 273 0.97 3.42 -4.59
N CYS A 274 1.52 3.73 -3.42
CA CYS A 274 1.44 2.93 -2.22
C CYS A 274 1.24 3.85 -1.02
N VAL A 275 0.03 3.89 -0.49
CA VAL A 275 -0.38 4.84 0.54
C VAL A 275 -1.14 4.15 1.66
N TYR A 276 -0.94 4.63 2.88
CA TYR A 276 -1.76 4.25 4.02
C TYR A 276 -2.78 5.36 4.29
N VAL A 277 -4.07 5.05 4.24
CA VAL A 277 -5.16 6.00 4.47
C VAL A 277 -5.71 5.79 5.87
N TYR A 278 -5.72 6.84 6.69
CA TYR A 278 -6.05 6.77 8.11
C TYR A 278 -7.57 6.68 8.33
N ASN A 279 -8.01 5.71 9.13
CA ASN A 279 -9.40 5.61 9.59
C ASN A 279 -9.63 6.50 10.81
N VAL A 280 -9.50 7.80 10.61
CA VAL A 280 -9.67 8.85 11.62
C VAL A 280 -10.76 9.81 11.18
N GLN A 281 -11.28 10.62 12.10
CA GLN A 281 -12.15 11.74 11.76
C GLN A 281 -11.69 12.94 12.57
N PRO A 282 -11.27 14.05 11.93
CA PRO A 282 -10.93 15.27 12.65
C PRO A 282 -12.06 15.69 13.61
N GLY A 283 -11.71 15.89 14.88
CA GLY A 283 -12.65 16.24 15.95
C GLY A 283 -13.37 15.06 16.62
N VAL A 284 -13.01 13.80 16.30
CA VAL A 284 -13.59 12.60 16.93
C VAL A 284 -12.49 11.68 17.42
N VAL A 285 -12.64 11.17 18.64
CA VAL A 285 -11.82 10.09 19.20
C VAL A 285 -12.59 8.77 19.02
N ILE A 286 -11.90 7.75 18.50
CA ILE A 286 -12.46 6.42 18.21
C ILE A 286 -11.79 5.38 19.12
N ASP A 287 -12.60 4.56 19.77
CA ASP A 287 -12.16 3.28 20.33
C ASP A 287 -12.21 2.22 19.22
N TYR A 288 -11.04 1.88 18.67
CA TYR A 288 -10.94 0.91 17.57
C TYR A 288 -11.31 -0.52 18.00
N ALA A 289 -11.29 -0.83 19.30
CA ALA A 289 -11.68 -2.14 19.80
C ALA A 289 -13.18 -2.41 19.57
N THR A 290 -14.01 -1.37 19.70
CA THR A 290 -15.48 -1.49 19.74
C THR A 290 -16.21 -0.68 18.68
N GLY A 291 -15.54 0.34 18.13
CA GLY A 291 -16.11 1.38 17.29
C GLY A 291 -16.81 2.51 18.06
N GLU A 292 -16.87 2.44 19.39
CA GLU A 292 -17.36 3.55 20.21
C GLU A 292 -16.55 4.83 19.94
N ASN A 293 -17.19 5.97 20.10
CA ASN A 293 -16.60 7.25 19.72
C ASN A 293 -17.21 8.41 20.50
N HIS A 294 -16.44 9.48 20.62
CA HIS A 294 -16.88 10.74 21.20
C HIS A 294 -16.18 11.93 20.51
N ALA A 295 -16.77 13.11 20.61
CA ALA A 295 -16.12 14.33 20.14
C ALA A 295 -14.82 14.56 20.93
N ALA A 296 -13.75 14.95 20.23
CA ALA A 296 -12.51 15.36 20.87
C ALA A 296 -12.72 16.65 21.68
N GLU A 297 -12.04 16.76 22.83
CA GLU A 297 -12.06 17.97 23.69
C GLU A 297 -11.33 19.17 23.07
#